data_AF-A0A952XX67-F1
#
_entry.id   AF-A0A952XX67-F1
#
_cell.length_a   1.000
_cell.length_b   1.000
_cell.length_c   1.000
_cell.angle_alpha   90.00
_cell.angle_beta   90.00
_cell.angle_gamma   90.00
#
_symmetry.space_group_name_H-M   'P 1'
#
loop_
_entity.id
_entity.type
_entity.pdbx_description
1 polymer ?
#
loop_
_entity_poly.entity_id
_entity_poly.type
_entity_poly.pdbx_seq_one_letter_code
_entity_poly.pdbx_strand_id
1 'polypeptide(L)'
;MFAEVTNLASPNPNVVSQLAVGSVLTVNLQTTPQRVVAIFGGNIAGSITSARLADFIECIRNGQVYQAKVTQISGGAVTVEIYPV
;
A
#
# COMPACT_ATOMS: atom_id res chain seq x y z
N MET A 1 -13.94 4.02 12.12
CA MET A 1 -13.19 4.18 10.86
C MET A 1 -12.41 2.89 10.66
N PHE A 2 -12.65 2.15 9.59
CA PHE A 2 -12.00 0.84 9.39
C PHE A 2 -10.65 1.08 8.69
N ALA A 3 -9.56 0.79 9.41
CA ALA A 3 -8.21 0.81 8.86
C ALA A 3 -7.66 -0.62 8.88
N GLU A 4 -7.01 -1.02 7.79
CA GLU A 4 -6.39 -2.36 7.66
C GLU A 4 -4.87 -2.22 7.81
N VAL A 5 -4.29 -2.95 8.76
CA VAL A 5 -2.83 -2.97 8.93
C VAL A 5 -2.26 -4.20 8.26
N THR A 6 -1.31 -4.01 7.34
CA THR A 6 -0.64 -5.12 6.65
C THR A 6 0.80 -4.79 6.29
N ASN A 7 1.56 -5.82 5.94
CA ASN A 7 2.91 -5.67 5.41
C ASN A 7 2.89 -5.55 3.89
N LEU A 8 3.76 -4.71 3.35
CA LEU A 8 4.02 -4.68 1.92
C LEU A 8 4.70 -5.99 1.50
N ALA A 9 4.16 -6.61 0.47
CA ALA A 9 4.76 -7.75 -0.20
C ALA A 9 5.74 -7.26 -1.29
N SER A 10 6.90 -7.91 -1.35
CA SER A 10 8.03 -7.55 -2.20
C SER A 10 8.39 -6.05 -2.15
N PRO A 11 8.74 -5.51 -0.96
CA PRO A 11 9.11 -4.10 -0.84
C PRO A 11 10.31 -3.77 -1.74
N ASN A 12 10.20 -2.67 -2.50
CA ASN A 12 11.27 -2.18 -3.35
C ASN A 12 12.32 -1.44 -2.50
N PRO A 13 13.54 -1.96 -2.32
CA PRO A 13 14.53 -1.39 -1.42
C PRO A 13 14.92 0.05 -1.77
N ASN A 14 14.86 0.43 -3.05
CA ASN A 14 15.16 1.80 -3.49
C ASN A 14 14.09 2.80 -3.04
N VAL A 15 12.85 2.37 -2.90
CA VAL A 15 11.75 3.21 -2.40
C VAL A 15 11.71 3.14 -0.88
N VAL A 16 11.89 1.94 -0.30
CA VAL A 16 11.90 1.73 1.16
C VAL A 16 12.97 2.56 1.84
N SER A 17 14.15 2.72 1.24
CA SER A 17 15.22 3.58 1.77
C SER A 17 14.85 5.07 1.85
N GLN A 18 13.81 5.49 1.14
CA GLN A 18 13.26 6.85 1.14
C GLN A 18 12.05 7.01 2.06
N LEU A 19 11.49 5.90 2.56
CA LEU A 19 10.33 5.92 3.44
C LEU A 19 10.75 6.18 4.89
N ALA A 20 9.88 6.87 5.62
CA ALA A 20 9.94 7.01 7.06
C ALA A 20 8.62 6.53 7.68
N VAL A 21 8.65 6.22 8.97
CA VAL A 21 7.40 6.04 9.71
C VAL A 21 6.58 7.34 9.62
N GLY A 22 5.33 7.22 9.21
CA GLY A 22 4.44 8.34 8.91
C GLY A 22 4.36 8.73 7.44
N SER A 23 5.23 8.22 6.56
CA SER A 23 5.10 8.43 5.11
C SER A 23 3.75 7.93 4.61
N VAL A 24 3.12 8.71 3.72
CA VAL A 24 1.84 8.35 3.10
C VAL A 24 2.08 7.88 1.68
N LEU A 25 1.55 6.72 1.35
CA LEU A 25 1.60 6.09 0.03
C LEU A 25 0.21 6.12 -0.59
N THR A 26 0.17 6.35 -1.90
CA THR A 26 -1.05 6.18 -2.68
C THR A 26 -1.29 4.70 -2.92
N VAL A 27 -2.51 4.24 -2.66
CA VAL A 27 -2.91 2.88 -2.98
C VAL A 27 -3.58 2.88 -4.35
N ASN A 28 -3.11 2.02 -5.26
CA ASN A 28 -3.64 1.94 -6.61
C ASN A 28 -3.78 0.50 -7.09
N LEU A 29 -4.71 0.27 -8.00
CA LEU A 29 -4.91 -1.01 -8.67
C LEU A 29 -4.08 -1.04 -9.96
N GLN A 30 -3.04 -1.87 -10.00
CA GLN A 30 -2.40 -2.26 -11.24
C GLN A 30 -3.25 -3.35 -11.90
N THR A 31 -3.54 -3.23 -13.20
CA THR A 31 -4.41 -4.17 -13.93
C THR A 31 -3.64 -5.29 -14.65
N THR A 32 -2.34 -5.10 -14.89
CA THR A 32 -1.49 -6.07 -15.61
C THR A 32 -0.12 -6.23 -14.94
N PRO A 33 0.13 -7.30 -14.17
CA PRO A 33 -0.87 -8.22 -13.61
C PRO A 33 -1.78 -7.51 -12.60
N GLN A 34 -2.96 -8.06 -12.33
CA GLN A 34 -3.91 -7.48 -11.39
C GLN A 34 -3.40 -7.56 -9.95
N ARG A 35 -3.09 -6.42 -9.34
CA ARG A 35 -2.67 -6.33 -7.93
C ARG A 35 -2.85 -4.92 -7.38
N VAL A 36 -3.09 -4.83 -6.08
CA VAL A 36 -3.07 -3.54 -5.37
C VAL A 36 -1.63 -3.22 -4.98
N VAL A 37 -1.19 -2.00 -5.27
CA VAL A 37 0.18 -1.52 -5.00
C VAL A 37 0.16 -0.25 -4.18
N ALA A 38 1.17 -0.11 -3.32
CA ALA A 38 1.46 1.13 -2.62
C ALA A 38 2.54 1.91 -3.40
N ILE A 39 2.28 3.18 -3.68
CA ILE A 39 3.11 4.04 -4.51
C ILE A 39 3.59 5.23 -3.67
N PHE A 40 4.89 5.50 -3.70
CA PHE A 40 5.50 6.66 -3.07
C PHE A 40 6.30 7.45 -4.11
N GLY A 41 5.99 8.75 -4.26
CA GLY A 41 6.68 9.61 -5.23
C GLY A 41 6.64 9.10 -6.68
N GLY A 42 5.56 8.42 -7.08
CA GLY A 42 5.40 7.81 -8.41
C GLY A 42 6.06 6.44 -8.58
N ASN A 43 6.80 5.94 -7.58
CA ASN A 43 7.45 4.64 -7.62
C ASN A 43 6.69 3.62 -6.77
N ILE A 44 6.58 2.38 -7.26
CA ILE A 44 5.95 1.28 -6.49
C ILE A 44 6.86 0.92 -5.32
N ALA A 45 6.37 1.14 -4.11
CA ALA A 45 7.02 0.74 -2.87
C ALA A 45 6.86 -0.77 -2.61
N GLY A 46 5.73 -1.35 -3.02
CA GLY A 46 5.43 -2.77 -2.88
C GLY A 46 3.98 -3.08 -3.21
N SER A 47 3.65 -4.36 -3.24
CA SER A 47 2.25 -4.81 -3.36
C SER A 47 1.59 -4.90 -1.99
N ILE A 48 0.28 -4.68 -1.95
CA ILE A 48 -0.54 -4.85 -0.76
C ILE A 48 -1.14 -6.24 -0.79
N THR A 49 -0.88 -7.03 0.24
CA THR A 49 -1.52 -8.33 0.47
C THR A 49 -2.36 -8.22 1.73
N SER A 50 -3.67 -8.41 1.63
CA SER A 50 -4.60 -8.44 2.77
C SER A 50 -5.67 -9.50 2.49
N ALA A 51 -6.28 -10.03 3.55
CA ALA A 51 -7.46 -10.88 3.42
C ALA A 51 -8.62 -10.16 2.70
N ARG A 52 -8.63 -8.82 2.74
CA ARG A 52 -9.64 -7.95 2.10
C ARG A 52 -9.22 -7.43 0.72
N LEU A 53 -8.25 -8.08 0.07
CA LEU A 53 -7.72 -7.62 -1.22
C LEU A 53 -8.83 -7.51 -2.28
N ALA A 54 -9.78 -8.45 -2.30
CA ALA A 54 -10.93 -8.40 -3.21
C ALA A 54 -11.79 -7.15 -2.99
N ASP A 55 -12.11 -6.83 -1.72
CA ASP A 55 -12.86 -5.64 -1.35
C ASP A 55 -12.14 -4.36 -1.81
N PHE A 56 -10.82 -4.26 -1.56
CA PHE A 56 -10.03 -3.13 -2.03
C PHE A 56 -10.08 -2.98 -3.56
N ILE A 57 -9.97 -4.08 -4.29
CA ILE A 57 -10.04 -4.07 -5.77
C ILE A 57 -11.40 -3.54 -6.24
N GLU A 58 -12.50 -4.04 -5.66
CA GLU A 58 -13.85 -3.60 -6.01
C GLU A 58 -14.08 -2.13 -5.66
N CYS A 59 -13.70 -1.70 -4.45
CA CYS A 59 -13.83 -0.31 -4.03
C CYS A 59 -13.02 0.64 -4.92
N ILE A 60 -11.76 0.30 -5.24
CA ILE A 60 -10.92 1.12 -6.13
C ILE A 60 -11.54 1.21 -7.54
N ARG A 61 -12.07 0.10 -8.07
CA ARG A 61 -12.78 0.11 -9.37
C ARG A 61 -14.03 0.97 -9.35
N ASN A 62 -14.70 1.06 -8.21
CA ASN A 62 -15.87 1.92 -8.00
C ASN A 62 -15.49 3.39 -7.74
N GLY A 63 -14.21 3.75 -7.83
CA GLY A 63 -13.72 5.12 -7.67
C GLY A 63 -13.34 5.49 -6.24
N GLN A 64 -13.38 4.55 -5.28
CA GLN A 64 -12.89 4.81 -3.93
C GLN A 64 -11.36 4.95 -3.94
N VAL A 65 -10.86 6.00 -3.30
CA VAL A 65 -9.43 6.22 -3.15
C VAL A 65 -8.99 5.77 -1.76
N TYR A 66 -7.80 5.17 -1.71
CA TYR A 66 -7.17 4.72 -0.47
C TYR A 66 -5.77 5.29 -0.36
N GLN A 67 -5.34 5.52 0.87
CA GLN A 67 -3.97 5.83 1.23
C GLN A 67 -3.45 4.79 2.22
N ALA A 68 -2.14 4.59 2.23
CA ALA A 68 -1.47 3.74 3.18
C ALA A 68 -0.43 4.56 3.94
N LYS A 69 -0.53 4.64 5.25
CA LYS A 69 0.47 5.31 6.10
C LYS A 69 1.45 4.28 6.62
N VAL A 70 2.75 4.52 6.48
CA VAL A 70 3.77 3.66 7.08
C VAL A 70 3.68 3.76 8.60
N THR A 71 3.48 2.63 9.27
CA THR A 71 3.45 2.54 10.73
C THR A 71 4.74 1.95 11.29
N GLN A 72 5.43 1.11 10.52
CA GLN A 72 6.68 0.49 10.94
C GLN A 72 7.58 0.16 9.75
N ILE A 73 8.89 0.26 9.94
CA ILE A 73 9.92 -0.22 9.02
C ILE A 73 10.91 -1.06 9.82
N SER A 74 11.12 -2.33 9.44
CA SER A 74 12.02 -3.25 10.14
C SER A 74 12.74 -4.17 9.15
N GLY A 75 14.06 -4.01 9.01
CA GLY A 75 14.88 -4.90 8.17
C GLY A 75 14.44 -4.99 6.71
N GLY A 76 13.84 -3.92 6.16
CA GLY A 76 13.28 -3.88 4.81
C GLY A 76 11.81 -4.29 4.71
N ALA A 77 11.22 -4.89 5.74
CA ALA A 77 9.78 -5.05 5.85
C ALA A 77 9.13 -3.71 6.20
N VAL A 78 8.06 -3.36 5.49
CA VAL A 78 7.30 -2.13 5.70
C VAL A 78 5.88 -2.51 6.07
N THR A 79 5.45 -2.08 7.25
CA THR A 79 4.07 -2.20 7.72
C THR A 79 3.35 -0.90 7.44
N VAL A 80 2.16 -1.01 6.85
CA VAL A 80 1.31 0.12 6.50
C VAL A 80 -0.09 -0.05 7.07
N GLU A 81 -0.71 1.07 7.42
CA GLU A 81 -2.12 1.19 7.75
C GLU A 81 -2.86 1.79 6.57
N ILE A 82 -3.80 1.05 6.00
CA ILE A 82 -4.59 1.43 4.82
C ILE A 82 -5.92 1.98 5.27
N TYR A 83 -6.29 3.14 4.76
CA TYR A 83 -7.55 3.81 5.06
C TYR A 83 -8.12 4.53 3.83
N PRO A 84 -9.47 4.64 3.74
CA PRO A 84 -10.11 5.42 2.69
C PRO A 84 -9.86 6.92 2.88
N VAL A 85 -9.81 7.67 1.78
CA VAL A 85 -9.76 9.14 1.72
C VAL A 85 -10.96 9.74 1.02
#